data_AF-A0A5C8LBY3-F1
#
_entry.id   AF-A0A5C8LBY3-F1
#
_cell.length_a   1.000
_cell.length_b   1.000
_cell.length_c   1.000
_cell.angle_alpha   90.00
_cell.angle_beta   90.00
_cell.angle_gamma   90.00
#
_symmetry.space_group_name_H-M   'P 1'
#
loop_
_entity.id
_entity.type
_entity.pdbx_description
1 polymer ?
#
loop_
_entity_poly.entity_id
_entity_poly.type
_entity_poly.pdbx_seq_one_letter_code
_entity_poly.pdbx_strand_id
1 'polypeptide(L)'
;MKYVLWGLLILSSLMLLFILFRNRRGSRWLSVLGLNMVFAAFALYMLNLLSTYTHFEIPINTATLGTVTVLGIPGILLLVGLKLTLL
;
A
#
# COMPACT_ATOMS: atom_id res chain seq x y z
N MET A 1 23.34 20.84 -18.28
CA MET A 1 22.09 20.15 -18.66
C MET A 1 21.54 19.22 -17.58
N LYS A 2 22.27 18.16 -17.14
CA LYS A 2 21.79 17.24 -16.08
C LYS A 2 21.36 17.93 -14.78
N TYR A 3 22.17 18.83 -14.22
CA TYR A 3 21.85 19.49 -12.94
C TYR A 3 20.61 20.40 -12.99
N VAL A 4 20.32 20.98 -14.16
CA VAL A 4 19.11 21.80 -14.37
C VAL A 4 17.86 20.92 -14.35
N LEU A 5 17.92 19.73 -14.97
CA LEU A 5 16.84 18.75 -14.93
C LEU A 5 16.57 18.24 -13.51
N TRP A 6 17.62 17.93 -12.74
CA TRP A 6 17.49 17.52 -11.35
C TRP A 6 16.91 18.65 -10.47
N GLY A 7 17.37 19.89 -10.66
CA GLY A 7 16.81 21.06 -9.96
C GLY A 7 15.33 21.29 -10.26
N LEU A 8 14.95 21.18 -11.54
CA LEU A 8 13.55 21.30 -11.96
C LEU A 8 12.67 20.19 -11.37
N LEU A 9 13.15 18.95 -11.37
CA LEU A 9 12.45 17.81 -10.77
C LEU A 9 12.24 17.99 -9.28
N ILE A 10 13.28 18.40 -8.55
CA ILE A 10 13.20 18.62 -7.11
C ILE A 10 12.23 19.76 -6.79
N LEU A 11 12.34 20.89 -7.51
CA LEU A 11 11.48 22.05 -7.32
C LEU A 11 10.01 21.72 -7.64
N SER A 12 9.76 21.05 -8.76
CA SER A 12 8.42 20.63 -9.16
C SER A 12 7.82 19.65 -8.16
N SER A 13 8.59 18.67 -7.68
CA SER A 13 8.15 17.69 -6.68
C SER A 13 7.81 18.36 -5.33
N LEU A 14 8.65 19.28 -4.85
CA LEU A 14 8.40 20.06 -3.63
C LEU A 14 7.14 20.90 -3.74
N MET A 15 6.96 21.57 -4.88
CA MET A 15 5.79 22.41 -5.14
C MET A 15 4.50 21.56 -5.23
N LEU A 16 4.59 20.36 -5.80
CA LEU A 16 3.49 19.39 -5.85
C LEU A 16 3.10 18.90 -4.45
N LEU A 17 4.09 18.52 -3.63
CA LEU A 17 3.86 18.12 -2.23
C LEU A 17 3.20 19.26 -1.44
N PHE A 18 3.69 20.49 -1.59
CA PHE A 18 3.11 21.65 -0.94
C PHE A 18 1.63 21.86 -1.31
N ILE A 19 1.30 21.74 -2.60
CA ILE A 19 -0.10 21.84 -3.09
C ILE A 19 -0.94 20.68 -2.54
N LEU A 20 -0.39 19.47 -2.48
CA LEU A 20 -1.07 18.27 -1.98
C LEU A 20 -1.48 18.42 -0.51
N PHE A 21 -0.59 18.95 0.33
CA PHE A 21 -0.87 19.23 1.75
C PHE A 21 -1.82 20.41 1.94
N ARG A 22 -1.71 21.45 1.11
CA ARG A 22 -2.55 22.65 1.22
C ARG A 22 -3.97 22.42 0.70
N ASN A 23 -4.17 21.51 -0.24
CA ASN A 23 -5.48 21.23 -0.82
C ASN A 23 -6.21 20.13 -0.03
N ARG A 24 -7.36 20.47 0.57
CA ARG A 24 -8.21 19.52 1.35
C ARG A 24 -8.62 18.28 0.54
N ARG A 25 -8.70 18.37 -0.79
CA ARG A 25 -9.01 17.22 -1.65
C ARG A 25 -7.84 16.21 -1.73
N GLY A 26 -6.60 16.69 -1.79
CA GLY A 26 -5.40 15.84 -1.78
C GLY A 26 -5.21 15.16 -0.42
N SER A 27 -5.42 15.92 0.66
CA SER A 27 -5.42 15.38 2.02
C SER A 27 -6.50 14.30 2.21
N ARG A 28 -7.72 14.49 1.69
CA ARG A 28 -8.79 13.47 1.77
C ARG A 28 -8.41 12.17 1.06
N TRP A 29 -7.78 12.25 -0.11
CA TRP A 29 -7.27 11.06 -0.82
C TRP A 29 -6.12 10.38 -0.05
N LEU A 30 -5.20 11.15 0.52
CA LEU A 30 -4.14 10.60 1.38
C LEU A 30 -4.71 9.91 2.62
N SER A 31 -5.71 10.50 3.26
CA SER A 31 -6.38 9.91 4.42
C SER A 31 -7.11 8.62 4.04
N VAL A 32 -7.77 8.57 2.88
CA VAL A 32 -8.43 7.34 2.39
C VAL A 32 -7.39 6.25 2.11
N LEU A 33 -6.27 6.57 1.45
CA LEU A 33 -5.19 5.62 1.21
C LEU A 33 -4.54 5.13 2.51
N GLY A 34 -4.28 6.03 3.46
CA GLY A 34 -3.75 5.70 4.77
C GLY A 34 -4.71 4.81 5.57
N LEU A 35 -6.01 5.10 5.53
CA LEU A 35 -7.03 4.26 6.17
C LEU A 35 -7.07 2.86 5.55
N ASN A 36 -7.03 2.78 4.22
CA ASN A 36 -7.01 1.50 3.51
C ASN A 36 -5.72 0.72 3.79
N MET A 37 -4.60 1.40 3.99
CA MET A 37 -3.33 0.81 4.40
C MET A 37 -3.39 0.23 5.82
N VAL A 38 -3.99 0.95 6.76
CA VAL A 38 -4.23 0.44 8.12
C VAL A 38 -5.17 -0.76 8.07
N PHE A 39 -6.25 -0.69 7.31
CA PHE A 39 -7.21 -1.78 7.17
C PHE A 39 -6.58 -3.03 6.53
N ALA A 40 -5.76 -2.84 5.49
CA ALA A 40 -4.97 -3.88 4.85
C ALA A 40 -3.98 -4.53 5.82
N ALA A 41 -3.29 -3.74 6.64
CA ALA A 41 -2.38 -4.25 7.66
C ALA A 41 -3.12 -5.07 8.71
N PHE A 42 -4.27 -4.59 9.19
CA PHE A 42 -5.12 -5.33 10.13
C PHE A 42 -5.63 -6.65 9.52
N ALA A 43 -6.09 -6.63 8.27
CA ALA A 43 -6.59 -7.83 7.60
C ALA A 43 -5.49 -8.88 7.39
N LEU A 44 -4.30 -8.45 6.95
CA LEU A 44 -3.13 -9.33 6.84
C LEU A 44 -2.66 -9.87 8.19
N TYR A 45 -2.70 -9.03 9.24
CA TYR A 45 -2.37 -9.46 10.60
C TYR A 45 -3.35 -10.52 11.10
N MET A 46 -4.65 -10.32 10.89
CA MET A 46 -5.68 -11.28 11.28
C MET A 46 -5.52 -12.63 10.56
N LEU A 47 -5.18 -12.60 9.26
CA LEU A 47 -4.85 -13.80 8.49
C LEU A 47 -3.57 -14.49 9.01
N ASN A 48 -2.56 -13.70 9.40
CA ASN A 48 -1.34 -14.23 9.97
C ASN A 48 -1.60 -14.90 11.34
N LEU A 49 -2.51 -14.38 12.16
CA LEU A 49 -2.96 -15.06 13.38
C LEU A 49 -3.68 -16.38 13.07
N LEU A 50 -4.54 -16.40 12.05
CA LEU A 50 -5.22 -17.62 11.61
C LEU A 50 -4.26 -18.65 11.02
N SER A 51 -3.09 -18.24 10.55
CA SER A 51 -2.06 -19.13 10.04
C SER A 51 -1.60 -20.15 11.08
N THR A 52 -1.61 -19.81 12.37
CA THR A 52 -1.28 -20.74 13.45
C THR A 52 -2.23 -21.94 13.50
N TYR A 53 -3.48 -21.77 13.07
CA TYR A 53 -4.50 -22.83 13.06
C TYR A 53 -4.67 -23.50 11.70
N THR A 54 -4.39 -22.78 10.61
CA THR A 54 -4.66 -23.23 9.23
C THR A 54 -3.41 -23.67 8.47
N HIS A 55 -2.22 -23.53 9.06
CA HIS A 55 -0.91 -23.67 8.40
C HIS A 55 -0.77 -22.78 7.14
N PHE A 56 -1.64 -21.80 6.95
CA PHE A 56 -1.72 -20.97 5.76
C PHE A 56 -1.01 -19.62 5.98
N GLU A 57 0.32 -19.65 5.94
CA GLU A 57 1.16 -18.46 6.18
C GLU A 57 1.16 -17.47 5.01
N ILE A 58 0.45 -16.34 5.14
CA ILE A 58 0.70 -15.18 4.29
C ILE A 58 1.73 -14.30 5.01
N PRO A 59 2.96 -14.16 4.48
CA PRO A 59 3.99 -13.36 5.13
C PRO A 59 3.61 -11.88 5.10
N ILE A 60 3.80 -11.20 6.23
CA ILE A 60 3.59 -9.75 6.33
C ILE A 60 4.90 -9.07 5.88
N ASN A 61 4.97 -8.67 4.61
CA ASN A 61 6.10 -7.95 4.04
C ASN A 61 5.59 -6.74 3.24
N THR A 62 6.51 -5.91 2.76
CA THR A 62 6.17 -4.69 2.02
C THR A 62 5.38 -4.96 0.73
N ALA A 63 5.64 -6.09 0.07
CA ALA A 63 4.95 -6.48 -1.16
C ALA A 63 3.51 -6.98 -0.89
N THR A 64 3.28 -7.80 0.14
CA THR A 64 1.94 -8.30 0.49
C THR A 64 1.09 -7.17 1.05
N LEU A 65 1.66 -6.33 1.92
CA LEU A 65 1.00 -5.10 2.39
C LEU A 65 0.62 -4.20 1.21
N GLY A 66 1.56 -3.89 0.31
CA GLY A 66 1.30 -3.04 -0.85
C GLY A 66 0.21 -3.58 -1.78
N THR A 67 0.18 -4.90 -1.97
CA THR A 67 -0.84 -5.55 -2.80
C THR A 67 -2.22 -5.40 -2.17
N VAL A 68 -2.34 -5.62 -0.86
CA VAL A 68 -3.61 -5.49 -0.14
C VAL A 68 -4.00 -4.02 0.10
N THR A 69 -3.07 -3.08 0.19
CA THR A 69 -3.41 -1.64 0.30
C THR A 69 -4.00 -1.10 -1.00
N VAL A 70 -3.46 -1.52 -2.14
CA VAL A 70 -3.90 -1.07 -3.48
C VAL A 70 -5.19 -1.76 -3.89
N LEU A 71 -5.27 -3.09 -3.72
CA LEU A 71 -6.42 -3.87 -4.17
C LEU A 71 -7.49 -4.03 -3.08
N GLY A 72 -7.14 -3.98 -1.79
CA GLY A 72 -8.07 -4.24 -0.68
C GLY A 72 -8.39 -5.73 -0.54
N ILE A 73 -9.66 -6.03 -0.31
CA ILE A 73 -10.21 -7.40 -0.23
C ILE A 73 -9.82 -8.28 -1.44
N PRO A 74 -9.94 -7.84 -2.71
CA PRO A 74 -9.51 -8.66 -3.84
C PRO A 74 -8.00 -8.93 -3.85
N GLY A 75 -7.18 -8.07 -3.23
CA GLY A 75 -5.74 -8.32 -3.07
C GLY A 75 -5.45 -9.51 -2.14
N ILE A 76 -6.25 -9.65 -1.08
CA ILE A 76 -6.17 -10.80 -0.17
C ILE A 76 -6.55 -12.08 -0.92
N LEU A 77 -7.67 -12.06 -1.65
CA LEU A 77 -8.12 -13.21 -2.44
C LEU A 77 -7.08 -13.62 -3.49
N LEU A 78 -6.42 -12.64 -4.14
CA LEU A 78 -5.34 -12.89 -5.06
C LEU A 78 -4.16 -13.58 -4.37
N LEU A 79 -3.71 -13.08 -3.21
CA LEU A 79 -2.59 -13.68 -2.48
C LEU A 79 -2.91 -15.11 -2.01
N VAL A 80 -4.14 -15.33 -1.54
CA VAL A 80 -4.63 -16.66 -1.18
C VAL A 80 -4.67 -17.58 -2.40
N GLY A 81 -5.23 -17.11 -3.53
CA GLY A 81 -5.31 -17.85 -4.78
C GLY A 81 -3.94 -18.22 -5.34
N LEU A 82 -3.01 -17.26 -5.38
CA LEU A 82 -1.62 -17.51 -5.78
C LEU A 82 -0.99 -18.61 -4.94
N LYS A 83 -1.18 -18.53 -3.61
CA LYS A 83 -0.64 -19.53 -2.69
C LYS A 83 -1.26 -20.91 -2.91
N LEU A 84 -2.56 -21.00 -3.21
CA LEU A 84 -3.22 -22.26 -3.55
C LEU A 84 -2.73 -22.85 -4.89
N THR A 85 -2.40 -22.00 -5.87
CA THR A 85 -1.95 -22.47 -7.20
C THR A 85 -0.46 -22.82 -7.29
N LEU A 86 0.37 -22.20 -6.44
CA LEU A 86 1.82 -22.45 -6.37
C LEU A 86 2.19 -23.59 -5.41
N LEU A 87 1.20 -24.12 -4.69
CA LEU A 87 1.29 -25.32 -3.86
C LEU A 87 1.18 -26.58 -4.73
#